data_AF-A0A1X1QTX7-F1
#
_entry.id   AF-A0A1X1QTX7-F1
#
_cell.length_a   1.000
_cell.length_b   1.000
_cell.length_c   1.000
_cell.angle_alpha   90.00
_cell.angle_beta   90.00
_cell.angle_gamma   90.00
#
_symmetry.space_group_name_H-M   'P 1'
#
loop_
_entity.id
_entity.type
_entity.pdbx_description
1 polymer ?
#
loop_
_entity_poly.entity_id
_entity_poly.type
_entity_poly.pdbx_seq_one_letter_code
_entity_poly.pdbx_strand_id
1 'polypeptide(L)'
;MPINTLASFQKSRLSKAITLACIALVATPITVQAATSCGTAGTTTITAAETDQCSLVAGESLVVSETWSITTPIISPFNHAVSINSLTVGSITNNGSLIVGGDKTGIRIENNSTTGSIINNGVITADDGIDISGVSTVLGDISNTGTITSTYGIDINDDTRITGGISNAGTITSDSSAIRIGDNVTIGGSVSNSGTITVGFDKGIEISGASTTISGGITNSGTITADDAGIYVDNSTVSGGITNSGTITGSTGIYITNVSTIGGGISNTGTITANQGIYINGNPPNNSSVSGGITNAGTIISVSTGIALLDVSVVGSVTNSGTIIGYNGIDIFRDTTTISGGLINSGAIISSNNAISFTIDNAVIGFPSKPGHPAISRGQE
;
A
#
# COMPACT_ATOMS: atom_id res chain seq x y z
N MET A 1 -39.78 22.10 -49.12
CA MET A 1 -40.12 20.66 -49.01
C MET A 1 -38.82 19.88 -48.96
N PRO A 2 -38.70 18.88 -48.07
CA PRO A 2 -37.43 18.44 -47.48
C PRO A 2 -37.00 17.04 -47.99
N ILE A 3 -36.06 16.39 -47.25
CA ILE A 3 -35.65 14.96 -47.26
C ILE A 3 -34.34 14.73 -48.05
N ASN A 4 -33.25 14.13 -47.56
CA ASN A 4 -32.89 13.47 -46.30
C ASN A 4 -31.35 13.36 -46.25
N THR A 5 -30.75 13.60 -45.08
CA THR A 5 -29.47 13.00 -44.70
C THR A 5 -29.68 12.26 -43.39
N LEU A 6 -29.76 10.93 -43.47
CA LEU A 6 -29.70 10.03 -42.31
C LEU A 6 -28.75 8.88 -42.69
N ALA A 7 -27.62 8.86 -42.00
CA ALA A 7 -26.64 7.79 -42.04
C ALA A 7 -27.27 6.48 -41.55
N SER A 8 -27.26 5.44 -42.38
CA SER A 8 -27.65 4.09 -41.97
C SER A 8 -26.43 3.35 -41.40
N PHE A 9 -26.28 3.35 -40.07
CA PHE A 9 -25.39 2.41 -39.39
C PHE A 9 -26.01 1.00 -39.43
N GLN A 10 -25.30 0.04 -40.03
CA GLN A 10 -25.77 -1.34 -40.24
C GLN A 10 -25.82 -2.14 -38.93
N LYS A 11 -27.05 -2.43 -38.46
CA LYS A 11 -27.42 -3.25 -37.28
C LYS A 11 -27.11 -4.76 -37.38
N SER A 12 -26.20 -5.22 -38.24
CA SER A 12 -26.09 -6.66 -38.56
C SER A 12 -25.02 -7.45 -37.79
N ARG A 13 -24.26 -6.83 -36.87
CA ARG A 13 -23.25 -7.54 -36.05
C ARG A 13 -23.59 -7.73 -34.57
N LEU A 14 -24.64 -7.08 -34.07
CA LEU A 14 -25.09 -7.24 -32.67
C LEU A 14 -26.15 -8.34 -32.50
N SER A 15 -26.83 -8.74 -33.58
CA SER A 15 -27.94 -9.71 -33.54
C SER A 15 -27.51 -11.19 -33.55
N LYS A 16 -26.21 -11.51 -33.72
CA LYS A 16 -25.72 -12.91 -33.67
C LYS A 16 -25.08 -13.29 -32.34
N ALA A 17 -24.77 -12.31 -31.48
CA ALA A 17 -24.27 -12.56 -30.12
C ALA A 17 -25.40 -12.82 -29.10
N ILE A 18 -26.61 -12.34 -29.39
CA ILE A 18 -27.74 -12.40 -28.44
C ILE A 18 -28.58 -13.69 -28.60
N THR A 19 -28.52 -14.36 -29.75
CA THR A 19 -29.34 -15.57 -30.01
C THR A 19 -28.72 -16.87 -29.48
N LEU A 20 -27.47 -16.85 -28.98
CA LEU A 20 -26.84 -18.01 -28.34
C LEU A 20 -27.00 -18.01 -26.80
N ALA A 21 -27.69 -17.01 -26.24
CA ALA A 21 -27.90 -16.86 -24.79
C ALA A 21 -29.25 -17.40 -24.28
N CYS A 22 -30.12 -17.94 -25.15
CA CYS A 22 -31.49 -18.34 -24.78
C CYS A 22 -31.86 -19.78 -25.16
N ILE A 23 -30.96 -20.75 -24.96
CA ILE A 23 -31.31 -22.18 -25.03
C ILE A 23 -31.02 -22.86 -23.68
N ALA A 24 -32.10 -22.96 -22.90
CA ALA A 24 -32.38 -23.94 -21.85
C ALA A 24 -31.27 -24.24 -20.81
N LEU A 25 -31.22 -23.45 -19.74
CA LEU A 25 -30.83 -23.97 -18.43
C LEU A 25 -32.09 -24.47 -17.73
N VAL A 26 -32.34 -25.78 -17.78
CA VAL A 26 -33.18 -26.43 -16.77
C VAL A 26 -32.33 -26.46 -15.50
N ALA A 27 -32.46 -25.42 -14.66
CA ALA A 27 -31.79 -25.38 -13.37
C ALA A 27 -32.43 -26.42 -12.46
N THR A 28 -31.83 -27.61 -12.39
CA THR A 28 -31.93 -28.44 -11.19
C THR A 28 -31.47 -27.59 -10.01
N PRO A 29 -32.15 -27.59 -8.86
CA PRO A 29 -31.65 -26.89 -7.69
C PRO A 29 -30.28 -27.45 -7.35
N ILE A 30 -29.23 -26.68 -7.64
CA ILE A 30 -27.87 -26.99 -7.23
C ILE A 30 -27.88 -26.80 -5.72
N THR A 31 -27.90 -27.91 -5.00
CA THR A 31 -27.51 -27.92 -3.59
C THR A 31 -26.02 -27.63 -3.59
N VAL A 32 -25.66 -26.37 -3.32
CA VAL A 32 -24.26 -25.94 -3.25
C VAL A 32 -23.70 -26.50 -1.95
N GLN A 33 -23.09 -27.67 -2.05
CA GLN A 33 -22.32 -28.24 -0.95
C GLN A 33 -21.00 -27.47 -0.89
N ALA A 34 -20.70 -26.87 0.27
CA ALA A 34 -19.41 -26.26 0.55
C ALA A 34 -18.28 -27.25 0.20
N ALA A 35 -17.13 -26.73 -0.24
CA ALA A 35 -15.97 -27.52 -0.64
C ALA A 35 -15.74 -28.67 0.34
N THR A 36 -15.77 -29.91 -0.17
CA THR A 36 -15.73 -31.12 0.68
C THR A 36 -14.41 -31.31 1.42
N SER A 37 -13.41 -30.46 1.17
CA SER A 37 -12.09 -30.51 1.81
C SER A 37 -11.92 -29.55 2.98
N CYS A 38 -12.72 -28.49 3.10
CA CYS A 38 -12.65 -27.53 4.22
C CYS A 38 -13.80 -27.73 5.20
N GLY A 39 -13.64 -27.24 6.44
CA GLY A 39 -14.65 -27.33 7.48
C GLY A 39 -14.44 -28.48 8.46
N THR A 40 -13.21 -28.99 8.56
CA THR A 40 -12.82 -30.01 9.56
C THR A 40 -11.91 -29.37 10.60
N ALA A 41 -12.14 -29.62 11.89
CA ALA A 41 -11.28 -29.10 12.95
C ALA A 41 -9.84 -29.64 12.83
N GLY A 42 -8.84 -28.77 13.02
CA GLY A 42 -7.41 -29.10 12.86
C GLY A 42 -6.80 -28.47 11.62
N THR A 43 -5.77 -29.08 11.03
CA THR A 43 -5.14 -28.57 9.80
C THR A 43 -5.72 -29.26 8.59
N THR A 44 -6.46 -28.50 7.77
CA THR A 44 -6.91 -28.92 6.44
C THR A 44 -5.82 -28.68 5.42
N THR A 45 -5.49 -29.71 4.64
CA THR A 45 -4.53 -29.61 3.54
C THR A 45 -5.22 -29.91 2.21
N ILE A 46 -5.27 -28.92 1.32
CA ILE A 46 -5.81 -29.08 -0.03
C ILE A 46 -4.78 -29.84 -0.87
N THR A 47 -5.19 -31.05 -1.27
CA THR A 47 -4.38 -32.01 -2.04
C THR A 47 -5.06 -32.44 -3.34
N ALA A 48 -6.10 -31.71 -3.75
CA ALA A 48 -6.81 -31.83 -5.03
C ALA A 48 -7.31 -30.44 -5.45
N ALA A 49 -7.66 -30.27 -6.72
CA ALA A 49 -8.25 -29.00 -7.18
C ALA A 49 -9.69 -28.87 -6.66
N GLU A 50 -10.00 -27.72 -6.07
CA GLU A 50 -11.33 -27.37 -5.57
C GLU A 50 -11.94 -26.28 -6.46
N THR A 51 -13.25 -26.37 -6.69
CA THR A 51 -13.98 -25.41 -7.55
C THR A 51 -14.93 -24.49 -6.78
N ASP A 52 -15.01 -24.69 -5.46
CA ASP A 52 -15.92 -23.98 -4.57
C ASP A 52 -15.13 -23.27 -3.46
N GLN A 53 -15.79 -22.30 -2.81
CA GLN A 53 -15.22 -21.58 -1.69
C GLN A 53 -14.86 -22.55 -0.55
N CYS A 54 -13.64 -22.42 -0.03
CA CYS A 54 -13.21 -23.02 1.21
C CYS A 54 -13.68 -22.15 2.39
N SER A 55 -14.77 -22.55 3.03
CA SER A 55 -15.27 -21.94 4.26
C SER A 55 -14.70 -22.70 5.45
N LEU A 56 -13.85 -22.04 6.24
CA LEU A 56 -13.23 -22.67 7.40
C LEU A 56 -14.19 -22.76 8.58
N VAL A 57 -13.89 -23.63 9.55
CA VAL A 57 -14.57 -23.71 10.85
C VAL A 57 -13.64 -23.33 12.00
N ALA A 58 -14.20 -23.11 13.19
CA ALA A 58 -13.43 -22.71 14.36
C ALA A 58 -12.30 -23.71 14.67
N GLY A 59 -11.09 -23.18 14.89
CA GLY A 59 -9.87 -23.92 15.16
C GLY A 59 -9.20 -24.54 13.92
N GLU A 60 -9.76 -24.39 12.73
CA GLU A 60 -9.18 -24.91 11.50
C GLU A 60 -7.97 -24.08 11.04
N SER A 61 -6.92 -24.72 10.56
CA SER A 61 -5.83 -24.08 9.80
C SER A 61 -5.89 -24.59 8.37
N LEU A 62 -5.48 -23.77 7.40
CA LEU A 62 -5.52 -24.12 5.98
C LEU A 62 -4.11 -24.17 5.40
N VAL A 63 -3.82 -25.23 4.65
CA VAL A 63 -2.65 -25.32 3.76
C VAL A 63 -3.11 -25.71 2.35
N VAL A 64 -2.90 -24.85 1.37
CA VAL A 64 -3.05 -25.21 -0.06
C VAL A 64 -1.69 -25.64 -0.58
N SER A 65 -1.54 -26.89 -1.00
CA SER A 65 -0.23 -27.41 -1.44
C SER A 65 0.16 -26.87 -2.82
N GLU A 66 1.46 -26.86 -3.13
CA GLU A 66 2.07 -26.21 -4.31
C GLU A 66 1.42 -26.52 -5.67
N THR A 67 0.92 -27.74 -5.86
CA THR A 67 0.34 -28.19 -7.14
C THR A 67 -1.16 -28.00 -7.23
N TRP A 68 -1.82 -27.58 -6.16
CA TRP A 68 -3.27 -27.60 -6.04
C TRP A 68 -3.86 -26.21 -5.99
N SER A 69 -5.16 -26.12 -6.29
CA SER A 69 -5.84 -24.86 -6.44
C SER A 69 -7.20 -24.85 -5.77
N ILE A 70 -7.60 -23.68 -5.30
CA ILE A 70 -9.01 -23.35 -5.06
C ILE A 70 -9.39 -22.34 -6.14
N THR A 71 -10.31 -22.72 -7.02
CA THR A 71 -10.71 -21.90 -8.17
C THR A 71 -12.21 -21.68 -8.18
N THR A 72 -12.67 -20.48 -7.83
CA THR A 72 -14.11 -20.19 -7.81
C THR A 72 -14.55 -19.46 -9.09
N PRO A 73 -15.57 -19.96 -9.82
CA PRO A 73 -16.03 -19.33 -11.05
C PRO A 73 -16.84 -18.05 -10.79
N ILE A 74 -16.90 -17.18 -11.81
CA ILE A 74 -17.61 -15.88 -11.79
C ILE A 74 -19.08 -16.03 -11.36
N ILE A 75 -19.74 -17.14 -11.74
CA ILE A 75 -21.16 -17.40 -11.48
C ILE A 75 -21.46 -18.14 -10.16
N SER A 76 -20.47 -18.35 -9.28
CA SER A 76 -20.72 -19.00 -7.98
C SER A 76 -21.45 -18.06 -6.99
N PRO A 77 -22.44 -18.56 -6.22
CA PRO A 77 -23.13 -17.77 -5.17
C PRO A 77 -22.26 -17.52 -3.92
N PHE A 78 -21.08 -18.12 -3.85
CA PHE A 78 -20.07 -17.84 -2.82
C PHE A 78 -18.91 -17.05 -3.43
N ASN A 79 -18.35 -16.14 -2.62
CA ASN A 79 -17.71 -14.91 -3.10
C ASN A 79 -16.18 -14.90 -2.96
N HIS A 80 -15.55 -15.92 -2.38
CA HIS A 80 -14.11 -15.91 -2.08
C HIS A 80 -13.48 -17.30 -2.30
N ALA A 81 -12.16 -17.39 -2.47
CA ALA A 81 -11.50 -18.71 -2.48
C ALA A 81 -11.40 -19.26 -1.06
N VAL A 82 -10.95 -18.44 -0.10
CA VAL A 82 -10.96 -18.75 1.34
C VAL A 82 -11.78 -17.71 2.06
N SER A 83 -12.73 -18.14 2.89
CA SER A 83 -13.59 -17.24 3.67
C SER A 83 -13.58 -17.60 5.15
N ILE A 84 -13.38 -16.59 5.98
CA ILE A 84 -13.42 -16.65 7.43
C ILE A 84 -14.36 -15.52 7.90
N ASN A 85 -15.49 -15.90 8.50
CA ASN A 85 -16.52 -14.94 8.91
C ASN A 85 -17.02 -15.30 10.31
N SER A 86 -16.82 -14.40 11.28
CA SER A 86 -17.18 -14.62 12.69
C SER A 86 -16.53 -15.85 13.32
N LEU A 87 -15.27 -16.14 12.98
CA LEU A 87 -14.57 -17.36 13.40
C LEU A 87 -13.17 -17.09 13.95
N THR A 88 -12.74 -17.93 14.89
CA THR A 88 -11.32 -18.04 15.26
C THR A 88 -10.73 -19.25 14.56
N VAL A 89 -9.77 -19.05 13.68
CA VAL A 89 -9.05 -20.07 12.90
C VAL A 89 -7.55 -19.99 13.19
N GLY A 90 -6.80 -21.02 12.82
CA GLY A 90 -5.34 -21.00 12.84
C GLY A 90 -4.78 -20.25 11.63
N SER A 91 -3.56 -20.61 11.22
CA SER A 91 -2.87 -19.95 10.10
C SER A 91 -3.39 -20.41 8.75
N ILE A 92 -3.27 -19.53 7.77
CA ILE A 92 -3.60 -19.78 6.36
C ILE A 92 -2.31 -19.76 5.56
N THR A 93 -2.02 -20.84 4.83
CA THR A 93 -0.84 -20.95 3.97
C THR A 93 -1.26 -21.36 2.56
N ASN A 94 -1.11 -20.46 1.60
CA ASN A 94 -1.24 -20.77 0.18
C ASN A 94 0.13 -21.03 -0.45
N ASN A 95 0.47 -22.29 -0.68
CA ASN A 95 1.62 -22.65 -1.53
C ASN A 95 1.20 -22.89 -2.99
N GLY A 96 -0.08 -23.15 -3.24
CA GLY A 96 -0.66 -23.45 -4.55
C GLY A 96 -1.27 -22.24 -5.24
N SER A 97 -2.50 -22.38 -5.75
CA SER A 97 -3.19 -21.29 -6.46
C SER A 97 -4.57 -20.97 -5.86
N LEU A 98 -4.81 -19.71 -5.52
CA LEU A 98 -6.15 -19.19 -5.23
C LEU A 98 -6.57 -18.32 -6.41
N ILE A 99 -7.54 -18.77 -7.20
CA ILE A 99 -7.95 -18.07 -8.44
C ILE A 99 -9.45 -17.83 -8.37
N VAL A 100 -9.88 -16.58 -8.27
CA VAL A 100 -11.29 -16.21 -8.23
C VAL A 100 -11.62 -15.27 -9.37
N GLY A 101 -12.78 -15.46 -9.99
CA GLY A 101 -13.27 -14.59 -11.06
C GLY A 101 -14.32 -13.59 -10.57
N GLY A 102 -14.35 -12.39 -11.17
CA GLY A 102 -15.26 -11.31 -10.81
C GLY A 102 -14.78 -10.51 -9.59
N ASP A 103 -15.67 -9.75 -8.96
CA ASP A 103 -15.40 -8.84 -7.83
C ASP A 103 -15.22 -9.61 -6.50
N LYS A 104 -14.32 -10.61 -6.51
CA LYS A 104 -14.19 -11.65 -5.48
C LYS A 104 -12.79 -11.65 -4.87
N THR A 105 -12.69 -12.09 -3.61
CA THR A 105 -11.42 -12.09 -2.86
C THR A 105 -10.71 -13.44 -2.90
N GLY A 106 -9.38 -13.45 -2.94
CA GLY A 106 -8.57 -14.65 -2.71
C GLY A 106 -8.75 -15.17 -1.27
N ILE A 107 -8.35 -14.38 -0.28
CA ILE A 107 -8.54 -14.68 1.15
C ILE A 107 -9.34 -13.56 1.80
N ARG A 108 -10.54 -13.87 2.27
CA ARG A 108 -11.44 -12.92 2.95
C ARG A 108 -11.57 -13.24 4.43
N ILE A 109 -11.37 -12.23 5.28
CA ILE A 109 -11.49 -12.34 6.74
C ILE A 109 -12.36 -11.20 7.27
N GLU A 110 -13.48 -11.52 7.91
CA GLU A 110 -14.48 -10.52 8.27
C GLU A 110 -15.25 -10.82 9.56
N ASN A 111 -15.99 -9.81 10.03
CA ASN A 111 -16.97 -9.91 11.10
C ASN A 111 -16.40 -10.49 12.41
N ASN A 112 -15.42 -9.81 13.00
CA ASN A 112 -14.79 -10.15 14.26
C ASN A 112 -14.12 -11.54 14.22
N SER A 113 -13.49 -11.85 13.09
CA SER A 113 -12.72 -13.08 12.92
C SER A 113 -11.32 -12.94 13.51
N THR A 114 -10.73 -14.05 13.90
CA THR A 114 -9.33 -14.14 14.33
C THR A 114 -8.63 -15.23 13.54
N THR A 115 -7.46 -14.94 12.98
CA THR A 115 -6.61 -15.94 12.31
C THR A 115 -5.19 -15.92 12.86
N GLY A 116 -4.41 -16.97 12.58
CA GLY A 116 -2.98 -17.02 12.83
C GLY A 116 -2.20 -16.11 11.88
N SER A 117 -1.16 -16.63 11.24
CA SER A 117 -0.46 -15.92 10.15
C SER A 117 -1.13 -16.20 8.81
N ILE A 118 -0.98 -15.27 7.85
CA ILE A 118 -1.43 -15.44 6.47
C ILE A 118 -0.19 -15.45 5.57
N ILE A 119 0.03 -16.55 4.88
CA ILE A 119 1.24 -16.77 4.08
C ILE A 119 0.83 -17.11 2.65
N ASN A 120 1.23 -16.28 1.70
CA ASN A 120 1.15 -16.59 0.27
C ASN A 120 2.55 -16.88 -0.29
N ASN A 121 2.83 -18.15 -0.52
CA ASN A 121 4.02 -18.61 -1.26
C ASN A 121 3.69 -18.96 -2.72
N GLY A 122 2.41 -19.16 -3.02
CA GLY A 122 1.90 -19.52 -4.33
C GLY A 122 1.35 -18.33 -5.12
N VAL A 123 0.26 -18.56 -5.85
CA VAL A 123 -0.41 -17.56 -6.68
C VAL A 123 -1.76 -17.20 -6.09
N ILE A 124 -2.06 -15.90 -6.01
CA ILE A 124 -3.40 -15.38 -5.77
C ILE A 124 -3.78 -14.49 -6.96
N THR A 125 -4.91 -14.79 -7.61
CA THR A 125 -5.51 -13.94 -8.64
C THR A 125 -6.97 -13.71 -8.28
N ALA A 126 -7.32 -12.45 -8.01
CA ALA A 126 -8.60 -12.06 -7.43
C ALA A 126 -8.90 -10.58 -7.72
N ASP A 127 -10.09 -10.07 -7.38
CA ASP A 127 -10.32 -8.62 -7.31
C ASP A 127 -9.60 -8.03 -6.09
N ASP A 128 -9.73 -8.70 -4.94
CA ASP A 128 -8.91 -8.43 -3.76
C ASP A 128 -8.05 -9.64 -3.44
N GLY A 129 -6.73 -9.49 -3.34
CA GLY A 129 -5.84 -10.61 -3.06
C GLY A 129 -6.10 -11.20 -1.67
N ILE A 130 -5.83 -10.37 -0.66
CA ILE A 130 -6.12 -10.65 0.75
C ILE A 130 -6.88 -9.45 1.29
N ASP A 131 -8.12 -9.65 1.74
CA ASP A 131 -8.94 -8.59 2.35
C ASP A 131 -9.33 -8.99 3.79
N ILE A 132 -9.07 -8.08 4.72
CA ILE A 132 -9.32 -8.24 6.15
C ILE A 132 -10.08 -7.01 6.67
N SER A 133 -11.30 -7.24 7.16
CA SER A 133 -12.13 -6.16 7.67
C SER A 133 -13.07 -6.59 8.81
N GLY A 134 -13.95 -5.69 9.24
CA GLY A 134 -14.98 -5.93 10.24
C GLY A 134 -14.46 -6.30 11.63
N VAL A 135 -13.53 -5.54 12.19
CA VAL A 135 -12.95 -5.73 13.54
C VAL A 135 -12.20 -7.06 13.68
N SER A 136 -11.60 -7.54 12.58
CA SER A 136 -10.89 -8.82 12.57
C SER A 136 -9.48 -8.69 13.16
N THR A 137 -8.88 -9.82 13.55
CA THR A 137 -7.54 -9.89 14.12
C THR A 137 -6.67 -10.94 13.43
N VAL A 138 -5.44 -10.59 13.09
CA VAL A 138 -4.37 -11.52 12.67
C VAL A 138 -3.33 -11.60 13.78
N LEU A 139 -3.16 -12.78 14.35
CA LEU A 139 -2.26 -13.05 15.49
C LEU A 139 -0.78 -13.18 15.09
N GLY A 140 -0.48 -13.24 13.79
CA GLY A 140 0.89 -13.26 13.29
C GLY A 140 1.11 -12.24 12.17
N ASP A 141 2.00 -12.59 11.25
CA ASP A 141 2.35 -11.77 10.10
C ASP A 141 1.44 -12.08 8.89
N ILE A 142 1.38 -11.11 7.98
CA ILE A 142 0.94 -11.33 6.60
C ILE A 142 2.20 -11.33 5.72
N SER A 143 2.46 -12.41 5.01
CA SER A 143 3.65 -12.55 4.16
C SER A 143 3.30 -13.01 2.76
N ASN A 144 3.79 -12.29 1.76
CA ASN A 144 3.78 -12.69 0.37
C ASN A 144 5.20 -12.99 -0.11
N THR A 145 5.53 -14.25 -0.32
CA THR A 145 6.75 -14.68 -1.05
C THR A 145 6.42 -15.15 -2.48
N GLY A 146 5.13 -15.38 -2.76
CA GLY A 146 4.60 -15.77 -4.06
C GLY A 146 4.16 -14.57 -4.92
N THR A 147 3.08 -14.76 -5.68
CA THR A 147 2.50 -13.74 -6.55
C THR A 147 1.07 -13.41 -6.13
N ILE A 148 0.74 -12.12 -6.06
CA ILE A 148 -0.63 -11.61 -5.94
C ILE A 148 -0.91 -10.73 -7.17
N THR A 149 -2.02 -10.97 -7.85
CA THR A 149 -2.51 -10.16 -8.96
C THR A 149 -3.97 -9.78 -8.70
N SER A 150 -4.26 -8.49 -8.53
CA SER A 150 -5.58 -8.04 -8.07
C SER A 150 -5.87 -6.55 -8.31
N THR A 151 -7.05 -6.06 -7.95
CA THR A 151 -7.32 -4.62 -7.83
C THR A 151 -6.64 -4.05 -6.58
N TYR A 152 -6.87 -4.66 -5.41
CA TYR A 152 -6.09 -4.41 -4.19
C TYR A 152 -5.30 -5.66 -3.79
N GLY A 153 -4.00 -5.52 -3.55
CA GLY A 153 -3.12 -6.66 -3.24
C GLY A 153 -3.41 -7.26 -1.87
N ILE A 154 -3.10 -6.47 -0.84
CA ILE A 154 -3.43 -6.73 0.56
C ILE A 154 -4.20 -5.52 1.05
N ASP A 155 -5.48 -5.68 1.36
CA ASP A 155 -6.35 -4.62 1.85
C ASP A 155 -6.80 -4.91 3.29
N ILE A 156 -6.69 -3.90 4.16
CA ILE A 156 -6.98 -4.02 5.58
C ILE A 156 -7.75 -2.78 6.02
N ASN A 157 -8.96 -2.97 6.55
CA ASN A 157 -9.88 -1.88 6.92
C ASN A 157 -10.68 -2.21 8.20
N ASP A 158 -11.57 -1.29 8.57
CA ASP A 158 -12.66 -1.47 9.54
C ASP A 158 -12.20 -2.00 10.91
N ASP A 159 -11.42 -1.20 11.64
CA ASP A 159 -11.00 -1.50 13.03
C ASP A 159 -10.19 -2.83 13.17
N THR A 160 -9.54 -3.27 12.09
CA THR A 160 -8.75 -4.51 12.08
C THR A 160 -7.43 -4.38 12.84
N ARG A 161 -6.99 -5.47 13.49
CA ARG A 161 -5.70 -5.54 14.17
C ARG A 161 -4.79 -6.65 13.62
N ILE A 162 -3.60 -6.29 13.18
CA ILE A 162 -2.52 -7.23 12.87
C ILE A 162 -1.48 -7.11 13.98
N THR A 163 -1.21 -8.19 14.69
CA THR A 163 -0.21 -8.17 15.78
C THR A 163 1.22 -8.24 15.26
N GLY A 164 1.45 -8.95 14.15
CA GLY A 164 2.69 -8.95 13.40
C GLY A 164 2.79 -7.77 12.43
N GLY A 165 3.65 -7.93 11.42
CA GLY A 165 3.84 -7.01 10.30
C GLY A 165 3.25 -7.53 8.99
N ILE A 166 3.50 -6.76 7.93
CA ILE A 166 3.19 -7.11 6.55
C ILE A 166 4.49 -7.13 5.75
N SER A 167 4.74 -8.21 5.01
CA SER A 167 5.94 -8.37 4.20
C SER A 167 5.62 -8.84 2.79
N ASN A 168 6.15 -8.12 1.80
CA ASN A 168 6.23 -8.58 0.42
C ASN A 168 7.68 -8.90 0.06
N ALA A 169 8.00 -10.18 -0.09
CA ALA A 169 9.26 -10.66 -0.67
C ALA A 169 9.07 -11.24 -2.08
N GLY A 170 7.81 -11.46 -2.49
CA GLY A 170 7.42 -11.91 -3.81
C GLY A 170 7.00 -10.77 -4.73
N THR A 171 5.96 -11.00 -5.53
CA THR A 171 5.39 -10.01 -6.45
C THR A 171 3.95 -9.67 -6.06
N ILE A 172 3.63 -8.38 -6.02
CA ILE A 172 2.26 -7.88 -5.98
C ILE A 172 2.07 -6.99 -7.20
N THR A 173 1.12 -7.34 -8.06
CA THR A 173 0.68 -6.50 -9.18
C THR A 173 -0.76 -6.10 -8.93
N SER A 174 -1.01 -4.80 -8.81
CA SER A 174 -2.34 -4.28 -8.47
C SER A 174 -2.81 -3.19 -9.43
N ASP A 175 -4.11 -3.13 -9.72
CA ASP A 175 -4.66 -2.01 -10.51
C ASP A 175 -4.77 -0.74 -9.64
N SER A 176 -5.25 -0.87 -8.40
CA SER A 176 -5.24 0.18 -7.38
C SER A 176 -4.09 -0.08 -6.39
N SER A 177 -4.30 0.02 -5.07
CA SER A 177 -3.21 -0.06 -4.10
C SER A 177 -2.71 -1.50 -3.85
N ALA A 178 -1.40 -1.70 -3.83
CA ALA A 178 -0.82 -3.04 -3.62
C ALA A 178 -0.84 -3.48 -2.14
N ILE A 179 -0.52 -2.58 -1.22
CA ILE A 179 -0.75 -2.78 0.21
C ILE A 179 -1.50 -1.56 0.72
N ARG A 180 -2.77 -1.75 1.09
CA ARG A 180 -3.63 -0.72 1.64
C ARG A 180 -3.97 -1.03 3.09
N ILE A 181 -3.72 -0.07 3.96
CA ILE A 181 -4.06 -0.09 5.36
C ILE A 181 -4.93 1.15 5.61
N GLY A 182 -6.24 0.94 5.61
CA GLY A 182 -7.23 1.98 5.76
C GLY A 182 -7.69 2.16 7.20
N ASP A 183 -8.97 2.49 7.37
CA ASP A 183 -9.50 3.14 8.57
C ASP A 183 -9.39 2.30 9.85
N ASN A 184 -8.86 2.96 10.89
CA ASN A 184 -8.74 2.46 12.26
C ASN A 184 -7.95 1.15 12.40
N VAL A 185 -7.02 0.88 11.47
CA VAL A 185 -6.22 -0.34 11.52
C VAL A 185 -5.02 -0.18 12.44
N THR A 186 -4.70 -1.21 13.23
CA THR A 186 -3.43 -1.26 13.98
C THR A 186 -2.54 -2.40 13.51
N ILE A 187 -1.33 -2.07 13.07
CA ILE A 187 -0.26 -3.03 12.76
C ILE A 187 0.79 -2.99 13.89
N GLY A 188 1.03 -4.13 14.54
CA GLY A 188 1.99 -4.27 15.64
C GLY A 188 3.45 -4.37 15.18
N GLY A 189 3.67 -4.79 13.92
CA GLY A 189 4.98 -4.88 13.28
C GLY A 189 5.25 -3.74 12.29
N SER A 190 6.17 -4.01 11.35
CA SER A 190 6.51 -3.11 10.25
C SER A 190 5.80 -3.52 8.96
N VAL A 191 5.72 -2.60 8.00
CA VAL A 191 5.30 -2.88 6.62
C VAL A 191 6.54 -2.86 5.74
N SER A 192 6.79 -3.94 4.99
CA SER A 192 8.04 -4.08 4.24
C SER A 192 7.84 -4.63 2.83
N ASN A 193 8.56 -4.05 1.88
CA ASN A 193 8.72 -4.55 0.53
C ASN A 193 10.20 -4.84 0.25
N SER A 194 10.52 -6.12 0.10
CA SER A 194 11.82 -6.62 -0.38
C SER A 194 11.73 -7.28 -1.76
N GLY A 195 10.51 -7.53 -2.24
CA GLY A 195 10.21 -8.01 -3.58
C GLY A 195 9.80 -6.89 -4.53
N THR A 196 8.81 -7.17 -5.38
CA THR A 196 8.32 -6.25 -6.40
C THR A 196 6.86 -5.87 -6.12
N ILE A 197 6.58 -4.58 -6.13
CA ILE A 197 5.24 -4.00 -6.19
C ILE A 197 5.12 -3.22 -7.50
N THR A 198 4.08 -3.52 -8.28
CA THR A 198 3.71 -2.77 -9.48
C THR A 198 2.24 -2.39 -9.40
N VAL A 199 1.94 -1.09 -9.48
CA VAL A 199 0.60 -0.53 -9.34
C VAL A 199 0.21 0.25 -10.59
N GLY A 200 -1.00 0.00 -11.10
CA GLY A 200 -1.51 0.60 -12.34
C GLY A 200 -1.99 2.05 -12.21
N PHE A 201 -2.68 2.40 -11.12
CA PHE A 201 -3.35 3.69 -10.99
C PHE A 201 -3.11 4.44 -9.68
N ASP A 202 -2.82 3.74 -8.58
CA ASP A 202 -2.86 4.35 -7.24
C ASP A 202 -1.51 4.26 -6.51
N LYS A 203 -1.48 3.80 -5.24
CA LYS A 203 -0.26 3.82 -4.41
C LYS A 203 0.36 2.44 -4.22
N GLY A 204 1.68 2.39 -4.12
CA GLY A 204 2.40 1.14 -3.80
C GLY A 204 2.07 0.63 -2.40
N ILE A 205 2.37 1.46 -1.39
CA ILE A 205 1.99 1.23 0.01
C ILE A 205 1.18 2.43 0.47
N GLU A 206 -0.07 2.19 0.85
CA GLU A 206 -1.03 3.19 1.33
C GLU A 206 -1.36 2.95 2.80
N ILE A 207 -1.11 3.96 3.63
CA ILE A 207 -1.59 4.03 5.01
C ILE A 207 -2.53 5.23 5.11
N SER A 208 -3.80 4.99 5.40
CA SER A 208 -4.80 6.04 5.51
C SER A 208 -5.75 5.83 6.69
N GLY A 209 -6.15 6.93 7.33
CA GLY A 209 -7.18 6.94 8.38
C GLY A 209 -6.68 7.43 9.73
N ALA A 210 -7.49 8.29 10.38
CA ALA A 210 -7.14 9.08 11.56
C ALA A 210 -6.59 8.27 12.75
N SER A 211 -7.11 7.06 12.93
CA SER A 211 -6.73 6.16 14.04
C SER A 211 -5.82 5.03 13.59
N THR A 212 -5.35 5.08 12.34
CA THR A 212 -4.53 4.03 11.74
C THR A 212 -3.09 4.16 12.22
N THR A 213 -2.56 3.08 12.80
CA THR A 213 -1.28 3.08 13.49
C THR A 213 -0.40 1.90 13.08
N ILE A 214 0.83 2.19 12.65
CA ILE A 214 1.89 1.20 12.45
C ILE A 214 2.89 1.36 13.60
N SER A 215 3.07 0.31 14.40
CA SER A 215 4.00 0.34 15.55
C SER A 215 5.46 0.24 15.09
N GLY A 216 5.71 -0.43 13.97
CA GLY A 216 7.00 -0.45 13.29
C GLY A 216 7.20 0.68 12.29
N GLY A 217 8.12 0.48 11.35
CA GLY A 217 8.37 1.40 10.23
C GLY A 217 7.81 0.90 8.90
N ILE A 218 8.03 1.68 7.84
CA ILE A 218 7.79 1.27 6.46
C ILE A 218 9.15 1.15 5.78
N THR A 219 9.45 0.00 5.17
CA THR A 219 10.73 -0.22 4.49
C THR A 219 10.53 -0.72 3.06
N ASN A 220 11.15 -0.04 2.10
CA ASN A 220 11.34 -0.56 0.75
C ASN A 220 12.81 -0.88 0.52
N SER A 221 13.16 -2.17 0.46
CA SER A 221 14.46 -2.69 0.00
C SER A 221 14.39 -3.35 -1.37
N GLY A 222 13.17 -3.55 -1.90
CA GLY A 222 12.91 -4.05 -3.25
C GLY A 222 12.53 -2.93 -4.21
N THR A 223 11.57 -3.21 -5.09
CA THR A 223 11.06 -2.26 -6.09
C THR A 223 9.60 -1.92 -5.82
N ILE A 224 9.27 -0.64 -5.81
CA ILE A 224 7.90 -0.13 -5.89
C ILE A 224 7.80 0.72 -7.15
N THR A 225 6.88 0.37 -8.04
CA THR A 225 6.45 1.23 -9.16
C THR A 225 4.96 1.48 -9.00
N ALA A 226 4.57 2.73 -8.83
CA ALA A 226 3.18 3.15 -8.67
C ALA A 226 2.90 4.36 -9.57
N ASP A 227 1.65 4.57 -9.96
CA ASP A 227 1.28 5.72 -10.78
C ASP A 227 1.24 7.01 -9.93
N ASP A 228 0.58 6.98 -8.78
CA ASP A 228 0.51 8.11 -7.85
C ASP A 228 1.69 8.14 -6.87
N ALA A 229 1.58 7.46 -5.72
CA ALA A 229 2.59 7.52 -4.67
C ALA A 229 3.24 6.16 -4.43
N GLY A 230 4.57 6.11 -4.34
CA GLY A 230 5.26 4.89 -3.96
C GLY A 230 4.91 4.45 -2.53
N ILE A 231 5.08 5.37 -1.59
CA ILE A 231 4.65 5.24 -0.20
C ILE A 231 3.79 6.46 0.15
N TYR A 232 2.56 6.23 0.59
CA TYR A 232 1.59 7.26 0.96
C TYR A 232 1.15 7.07 2.41
N VAL A 233 1.23 8.13 3.21
CA VAL A 233 0.73 8.17 4.58
C VAL A 233 -0.18 9.38 4.75
N ASP A 234 -1.44 9.13 5.11
CA ASP A 234 -2.49 10.13 5.16
C ASP A 234 -3.29 10.03 6.46
N ASN A 235 -3.19 11.08 7.28
CA ASN A 235 -3.86 11.15 8.57
C ASN A 235 -3.57 9.95 9.46
N SER A 236 -2.35 9.42 9.45
CA SER A 236 -2.00 8.19 10.18
C SER A 236 -0.69 8.32 10.95
N THR A 237 -0.45 7.38 11.86
CA THR A 237 0.78 7.32 12.67
C THR A 237 1.64 6.13 12.28
N VAL A 238 2.89 6.40 11.89
CA VAL A 238 3.96 5.39 11.77
C VAL A 238 4.95 5.66 12.88
N SER A 239 4.99 4.79 13.90
CA SER A 239 5.83 5.00 15.08
C SER A 239 7.32 4.84 14.77
N GLY A 240 7.65 3.98 13.80
CA GLY A 240 8.98 3.88 13.22
C GLY A 240 9.27 4.94 12.16
N GLY A 241 10.32 4.72 11.37
CA GLY A 241 10.67 5.57 10.23
C GLY A 241 10.19 5.00 8.90
N ILE A 242 10.36 5.78 7.83
CA ILE A 242 10.20 5.34 6.44
C ILE A 242 11.60 5.23 5.83
N THR A 243 11.97 4.04 5.36
CA THR A 243 13.27 3.79 4.74
C THR A 243 13.12 3.28 3.32
N ASN A 244 13.78 3.94 2.37
CA ASN A 244 14.00 3.41 1.03
C ASN A 244 15.49 3.06 0.85
N SER A 245 15.81 1.77 0.76
CA SER A 245 17.11 1.25 0.32
C SER A 245 17.05 0.56 -1.04
N GLY A 246 15.85 0.37 -1.58
CA GLY A 246 15.59 -0.13 -2.92
C GLY A 246 15.26 0.98 -3.92
N THR A 247 14.31 0.70 -4.82
CA THR A 247 13.84 1.66 -5.83
C THR A 247 12.37 2.00 -5.63
N ILE A 248 12.05 3.29 -5.67
CA ILE A 248 10.67 3.80 -5.74
C ILE A 248 10.51 4.63 -7.01
N THR A 249 9.48 4.34 -7.79
CA THR A 249 9.04 5.13 -8.93
C THR A 249 7.56 5.47 -8.81
N GLY A 250 7.19 6.73 -9.02
CA GLY A 250 5.80 7.19 -9.12
C GLY A 250 5.67 8.70 -9.26
N SER A 251 4.45 9.25 -9.34
CA SER A 251 4.26 10.71 -9.34
C SER A 251 4.87 11.36 -8.09
N THR A 252 4.69 10.75 -6.92
CA THR A 252 5.41 11.09 -5.69
C THR A 252 6.14 9.85 -5.14
N GLY A 253 7.40 9.99 -4.73
CA GLY A 253 8.15 8.87 -4.16
C GLY A 253 7.61 8.48 -2.77
N ILE A 254 7.78 9.39 -1.82
CA ILE A 254 7.25 9.27 -0.45
C ILE A 254 6.38 10.50 -0.19
N TYR A 255 5.10 10.29 0.09
CA TYR A 255 4.13 11.36 0.33
C TYR A 255 3.48 11.22 1.71
N ILE A 256 3.65 12.25 2.55
CA ILE A 256 3.09 12.31 3.90
C ILE A 256 2.13 13.50 4.00
N THR A 257 0.88 13.26 4.35
CA THR A 257 -0.17 14.31 4.30
C THR A 257 -1.17 14.26 5.46
N ASN A 258 -1.95 15.34 5.59
CA ASN A 258 -3.08 15.51 6.50
C ASN A 258 -2.78 15.08 7.94
N VAL A 259 -1.88 15.78 8.64
CA VAL A 259 -1.59 15.54 10.07
C VAL A 259 -1.00 14.16 10.38
N SER A 260 -0.25 13.59 9.45
CA SER A 260 0.45 12.31 9.67
C SER A 260 1.67 12.46 10.58
N THR A 261 1.98 11.41 11.36
CA THR A 261 3.13 11.38 12.28
C THR A 261 4.08 10.25 11.94
N ILE A 262 5.36 10.57 11.71
CA ILE A 262 6.45 9.62 11.49
C ILE A 262 7.46 9.72 12.64
N GLY A 263 7.61 8.65 13.43
CA GLY A 263 8.40 8.69 14.68
C GLY A 263 9.91 8.47 14.50
N GLY A 264 10.35 7.76 13.45
CA GLY A 264 11.75 7.34 13.25
C GLY A 264 12.50 8.00 12.08
N GLY A 265 11.89 8.98 11.43
CA GLY A 265 12.50 9.76 10.34
C GLY A 265 12.20 9.20 8.96
N ILE A 266 12.66 9.91 7.93
CA ILE A 266 12.60 9.46 6.53
C ILE A 266 14.02 9.32 6.01
N SER A 267 14.39 8.14 5.50
CA SER A 267 15.74 7.86 5.01
C SER A 267 15.71 7.28 3.61
N ASN A 268 16.36 7.94 2.65
CA ASN A 268 16.62 7.40 1.32
C ASN A 268 18.10 7.06 1.17
N THR A 269 18.43 5.78 1.08
CA THR A 269 19.75 5.24 0.71
C THR A 269 19.75 4.59 -0.67
N GLY A 270 18.57 4.28 -1.21
CA GLY A 270 18.36 3.77 -2.55
C GLY A 270 18.05 4.88 -3.56
N THR A 271 17.16 4.56 -4.50
CA THR A 271 16.76 5.48 -5.58
C THR A 271 15.28 5.82 -5.49
N ILE A 272 14.96 7.11 -5.59
CA ILE A 272 13.60 7.59 -5.81
C ILE A 272 13.58 8.31 -7.16
N THR A 273 12.70 7.91 -8.07
CA THR A 273 12.44 8.61 -9.34
C THR A 273 10.99 9.05 -9.40
N ALA A 274 10.71 10.35 -9.33
CA ALA A 274 9.34 10.84 -9.21
C ALA A 274 9.13 12.25 -9.77
N ASN A 275 7.89 12.76 -9.80
CA ASN A 275 7.69 14.20 -9.99
C ASN A 275 8.09 14.95 -8.73
N GLN A 276 7.70 14.45 -7.56
CA GLN A 276 8.16 14.91 -6.25
C GLN A 276 8.85 13.75 -5.51
N GLY A 277 10.10 13.93 -5.05
CA GLY A 277 10.86 12.86 -4.41
C GLY A 277 10.29 12.48 -3.05
N ILE A 278 10.55 13.32 -2.05
CA ILE A 278 9.95 13.26 -0.71
C ILE A 278 9.09 14.50 -0.55
N TYR A 279 7.79 14.32 -0.41
CA TYR A 279 6.84 15.41 -0.26
C TYR A 279 6.08 15.27 1.06
N ILE A 280 6.05 16.32 1.85
CA ILE A 280 5.29 16.37 3.09
C ILE A 280 4.41 17.61 3.08
N ASN A 281 3.11 17.41 3.32
CA ASN A 281 2.11 18.47 3.33
C ASN A 281 1.16 18.31 4.53
N GLY A 282 1.35 19.10 5.59
CA GLY A 282 0.54 18.96 6.80
C GLY A 282 -0.95 19.30 6.66
N ASN A 283 -1.28 20.20 5.72
CA ASN A 283 -2.60 20.80 5.55
C ASN A 283 -3.11 21.54 6.82
N PRO A 284 -2.93 22.88 6.92
CA PRO A 284 -3.28 23.67 8.10
C PRO A 284 -4.74 23.46 8.60
N PRO A 285 -5.01 23.60 9.92
CA PRO A 285 -4.16 24.21 10.94
C PRO A 285 -3.20 23.24 11.65
N ASN A 286 -3.28 21.95 11.37
CA ASN A 286 -2.45 20.94 12.03
C ASN A 286 -1.35 20.48 11.09
N ASN A 287 -0.14 20.36 11.61
CA ASN A 287 1.02 19.99 10.80
C ASN A 287 1.23 18.47 10.85
N SER A 288 1.71 17.90 9.74
CA SER A 288 2.35 16.59 9.80
C SER A 288 3.64 16.71 10.60
N SER A 289 4.09 15.63 11.24
CA SER A 289 5.32 15.62 12.03
C SER A 289 6.25 14.49 11.64
N VAL A 290 7.55 14.78 11.61
CA VAL A 290 8.62 13.81 11.37
C VAL A 290 9.66 13.96 12.46
N SER A 291 9.75 12.98 13.34
CA SER A 291 10.84 12.84 14.31
C SER A 291 12.01 12.08 13.70
N GLY A 292 13.24 12.33 14.14
CA GLY A 292 14.44 11.70 13.58
C GLY A 292 15.00 12.37 12.32
N GLY A 293 14.29 13.37 11.76
CA GLY A 293 14.73 14.12 10.59
C GLY A 293 14.47 13.42 9.25
N ILE A 294 14.99 14.03 8.18
CA ILE A 294 14.88 13.55 6.80
C ILE A 294 16.29 13.45 6.23
N THR A 295 16.67 12.29 5.70
CA THR A 295 18.02 12.05 5.16
C THR A 295 17.95 11.49 3.75
N ASN A 296 18.65 12.12 2.81
CA ASN A 296 19.00 11.53 1.52
C ASN A 296 20.50 11.22 1.48
N ALA A 297 20.84 9.94 1.49
CA ALA A 297 22.18 9.41 1.25
C ALA A 297 22.29 8.65 -0.08
N GLY A 298 21.15 8.37 -0.72
CA GLY A 298 21.05 7.74 -2.03
C GLY A 298 20.84 8.76 -3.15
N THR A 299 20.01 8.41 -4.13
CA THR A 299 19.66 9.29 -5.26
C THR A 299 18.18 9.62 -5.25
N ILE A 300 17.86 10.91 -5.39
CA ILE A 300 16.51 11.39 -5.70
C ILE A 300 16.58 12.06 -7.07
N ILE A 301 15.86 11.52 -8.04
CA ILE A 301 15.63 12.12 -9.35
C ILE A 301 14.18 12.58 -9.37
N SER A 302 13.99 13.90 -9.36
CA SER A 302 12.68 14.54 -9.34
C SER A 302 12.48 15.36 -10.60
N VAL A 303 11.25 15.43 -11.12
CA VAL A 303 10.92 16.39 -12.19
C VAL A 303 10.71 17.79 -11.59
N SER A 304 9.98 17.88 -10.48
CA SER A 304 9.65 19.12 -9.78
C SER A 304 10.59 19.37 -8.60
N THR A 305 10.36 18.73 -7.45
CA THR A 305 11.13 19.00 -6.22
C THR A 305 11.67 17.71 -5.62
N GLY A 306 12.94 17.72 -5.22
CA GLY A 306 13.58 16.58 -4.57
C GLY A 306 13.00 16.31 -3.18
N ILE A 307 13.08 17.30 -2.28
CA ILE A 307 12.47 17.27 -0.95
C ILE A 307 11.62 18.52 -0.77
N ALA A 308 10.30 18.37 -0.64
CA ALA A 308 9.36 19.46 -0.46
C ALA A 308 8.68 19.36 0.92
N LEU A 309 8.78 20.42 1.72
CA LEU A 309 8.27 20.48 3.09
C LEU A 309 7.27 21.63 3.25
N LEU A 310 5.99 21.28 3.40
CA LEU A 310 4.87 22.20 3.53
C LEU A 310 4.14 21.91 4.83
N ASP A 311 4.03 22.92 5.70
CA ASP A 311 3.28 22.85 6.94
C ASP A 311 3.65 21.62 7.80
N VAL A 312 4.96 21.42 8.03
CA VAL A 312 5.50 20.22 8.71
C VAL A 312 6.40 20.57 9.90
N SER A 313 6.32 19.79 10.97
CA SER A 313 7.28 19.84 12.09
C SER A 313 8.32 18.74 11.96
N VAL A 314 9.56 19.11 11.65
CA VAL A 314 10.71 18.19 11.58
C VAL A 314 11.53 18.30 12.87
N VAL A 315 11.41 17.27 13.72
CA VAL A 315 12.23 17.09 14.92
C VAL A 315 13.50 16.33 14.53
N GLY A 316 14.56 17.07 14.24
CA GLY A 316 15.77 16.56 13.62
C GLY A 316 16.23 17.47 12.47
N SER A 317 17.22 17.01 11.72
CA SER A 317 17.78 17.74 10.58
C SER A 317 17.19 17.25 9.26
N VAL A 318 17.20 18.09 8.24
CA VAL A 318 17.05 17.69 6.84
C VAL A 318 18.45 17.62 6.24
N THR A 319 18.89 16.41 5.90
CA THR A 319 20.27 16.12 5.49
C THR A 319 20.31 15.56 4.08
N ASN A 320 21.16 16.12 3.22
CA ASN A 320 21.55 15.51 1.95
C ASN A 320 23.04 15.21 1.95
N SER A 321 23.41 13.93 1.94
CA SER A 321 24.75 13.43 1.69
C SER A 321 24.87 12.66 0.37
N GLY A 322 23.74 12.39 -0.28
CA GLY A 322 23.63 11.73 -1.58
C GLY A 322 23.51 12.72 -2.75
N THR A 323 22.74 12.33 -3.77
CA THR A 323 22.45 13.16 -4.94
C THR A 323 20.97 13.49 -5.00
N ILE A 324 20.65 14.77 -5.22
CA ILE A 324 19.31 15.24 -5.56
C ILE A 324 19.40 15.91 -6.93
N ILE A 325 18.55 15.48 -7.88
CA ILE A 325 18.40 16.07 -9.21
C ILE A 325 16.95 16.50 -9.36
N GLY A 326 16.69 17.73 -9.81
CA GLY A 326 15.33 18.16 -10.15
C GLY A 326 15.19 19.62 -10.55
N TYR A 327 13.97 20.12 -10.70
CA TYR A 327 13.76 21.54 -10.92
C TYR A 327 14.15 22.35 -9.69
N ASN A 328 13.64 21.96 -8.52
CA ASN A 328 14.09 22.40 -7.20
C ASN A 328 14.74 21.22 -6.42
N GLY A 329 15.76 21.51 -5.63
CA GLY A 329 16.43 20.49 -4.79
C GLY A 329 15.67 20.23 -3.50
N ILE A 330 15.85 21.11 -2.51
CA ILE A 330 15.12 21.11 -1.24
C ILE A 330 14.31 22.39 -1.16
N ASP A 331 13.00 22.28 -0.97
CA ASP A 331 12.09 23.42 -0.93
C ASP A 331 11.27 23.39 0.36
N ILE A 332 11.30 24.51 1.08
CA ILE A 332 10.62 24.68 2.36
C ILE A 332 9.63 25.83 2.21
N PHE A 333 8.37 25.49 2.40
CA PHE A 333 7.25 26.39 2.16
C PHE A 333 6.48 26.65 3.45
N ARG A 334 5.94 27.88 3.50
CA ARG A 334 4.98 28.37 4.49
C ARG A 334 5.50 28.47 5.92
N ASP A 335 4.88 29.39 6.65
CA ASP A 335 5.34 29.87 7.95
C ASP A 335 5.25 28.84 9.08
N THR A 336 4.44 27.79 8.92
CA THR A 336 4.27 26.79 9.98
C THR A 336 5.30 25.67 9.92
N THR A 337 6.11 25.60 8.86
CA THR A 337 7.17 24.59 8.75
C THR A 337 8.28 24.88 9.75
N THR A 338 8.67 23.88 10.54
CA THR A 338 9.78 23.98 11.52
C THR A 338 10.78 22.84 11.31
N ILE A 339 12.07 23.15 11.43
CA ILE A 339 13.16 22.17 11.33
C ILE A 339 14.13 22.44 12.48
N SER A 340 14.08 21.62 13.52
CA SER A 340 14.84 21.87 14.76
C SER A 340 16.35 21.62 14.64
N GLY A 341 16.78 20.67 13.82
CA GLY A 341 18.19 20.31 13.61
C GLY A 341 18.86 21.05 12.44
N GLY A 342 18.08 21.77 11.64
CA GLY A 342 18.55 22.53 10.50
C GLY A 342 18.69 21.75 9.20
N LEU A 343 19.34 22.40 8.24
CA LEU A 343 19.60 21.88 6.90
C LEU A 343 21.09 21.62 6.74
N ILE A 344 21.44 20.39 6.34
CA ILE A 344 22.82 19.96 6.19
C ILE A 344 22.98 19.35 4.79
N ASN A 345 23.76 19.99 3.94
CA ASN A 345 24.10 19.44 2.63
C ASN A 345 25.61 19.16 2.53
N SER A 346 25.99 17.89 2.42
CA SER A 346 27.33 17.43 2.06
C SER A 346 27.37 16.68 0.73
N GLY A 347 26.20 16.41 0.15
CA GLY A 347 26.01 15.76 -1.15
C GLY A 347 25.82 16.75 -2.31
N ALA A 348 25.48 16.20 -3.48
CA ALA A 348 25.18 16.96 -4.68
C ALA A 348 23.71 17.35 -4.74
N ILE A 349 23.43 18.61 -5.07
CA ILE A 349 22.11 19.10 -5.46
C ILE A 349 22.26 19.71 -6.85
N ILE A 350 21.67 19.07 -7.86
CA ILE A 350 21.71 19.46 -9.27
C ILE A 350 20.31 19.94 -9.64
N SER A 351 20.08 21.24 -9.45
CA SER A 351 18.78 21.88 -9.70
C SER A 351 18.80 22.83 -10.89
N SER A 352 17.74 22.87 -11.70
CA SER A 352 17.63 23.87 -12.78
C SER A 352 17.06 25.23 -12.33
N ASN A 353 16.41 25.29 -11.16
CA ASN A 353 15.90 26.52 -10.55
C ASN A 353 16.60 26.80 -9.21
N ASN A 354 16.07 26.31 -8.09
CA ASN A 354 16.66 26.53 -6.77
C ASN A 354 17.22 25.24 -6.17
N ALA A 355 18.48 25.27 -5.72
CA ALA A 355 19.08 24.12 -5.04
C ALA A 355 18.46 23.94 -3.65
N ILE A 356 18.37 25.03 -2.89
CA ILE A 356 17.64 25.10 -1.63
C ILE A 356 16.82 26.39 -1.66
N SER A 357 15.51 26.28 -1.45
CA SER A 357 14.57 27.39 -1.48
C SER A 357 13.80 27.48 -0.16
N PHE A 358 13.55 28.72 0.25
CA PHE A 358 12.71 29.08 1.38
C PHE A 358 11.67 30.06 0.90
N THR A 359 10.41 29.64 0.83
CA THR A 359 9.29 30.55 0.56
C THR A 359 8.53 30.74 1.86
N ILE A 360 9.06 31.63 2.71
CA ILE A 360 8.66 31.83 4.11
C ILE A 360 8.63 33.32 4.47
N ASP A 361 7.69 33.73 5.32
CA ASP A 361 7.79 34.95 6.13
C ASP A 361 8.33 34.60 7.54
N ASN A 362 8.07 33.38 8.10
CA ASN A 362 8.36 33.03 9.50
C ASN A 362 8.85 31.59 9.83
N ALA A 363 9.29 30.76 8.88
CA ALA A 363 9.72 29.40 9.23
C ALA A 363 10.91 29.39 10.21
N VAL A 364 10.86 28.48 11.19
CA VAL A 364 11.88 28.36 12.24
C VAL A 364 12.83 27.22 11.89
N ILE A 365 14.05 27.57 11.49
CA ILE A 365 15.11 26.64 11.17
C ILE A 365 16.20 26.76 12.23
N GLY A 366 16.44 25.69 12.97
CA GLY A 366 17.59 25.58 13.87
C GLY A 366 18.88 25.55 13.05
N PHE A 367 19.90 26.29 13.45
CA PHE A 367 21.22 26.17 12.83
C PHE A 367 22.09 25.29 13.73
N PRO A 368 22.75 24.24 13.20
CA PRO A 368 23.62 23.41 14.00
C PRO A 368 24.72 24.28 14.62
N SER A 369 24.79 24.29 15.95
CA SER A 369 25.80 25.08 16.65
C SER A 369 27.18 24.51 16.35
N LYS A 370 28.04 25.33 15.75
CA LYS A 370 29.48 25.07 15.81
C LYS A 370 29.88 25.20 17.29
N PRO A 371 30.66 24.27 17.88
CA PRO A 371 31.16 24.44 19.23
C PRO A 371 31.85 25.81 19.36
N GLY A 372 31.28 26.70 20.20
CA GLY A 372 31.82 28.04 20.44
C GLY A 372 31.14 29.22 19.70
N HIS A 373 30.05 29.02 18.95
CA HIS A 373 29.27 30.13 18.38
C HIS A 373 27.75 29.99 18.67
N PRO A 374 27.07 31.06 19.13
CA PRO A 374 25.62 31.03 19.34
C PRO A 374 24.86 30.88 18.02
N ALA A 375 23.73 30.17 18.06
CA ALA A 375 22.86 29.95 16.91
C ALA A 375 22.32 31.29 16.36
N ILE A 376 22.45 31.52 15.05
CA ILE A 376 21.93 32.71 14.38
C ILE A 376 20.59 32.34 13.77
N SER A 377 19.47 32.80 14.33
CA SER A 377 18.20 32.83 13.58
C SER A 377 18.29 33.94 12.53
N ARG A 378 18.32 33.62 11.24
CA ARG A 378 18.01 34.61 10.19
C ARG A 378 16.61 34.34 9.66
N GLY A 379 15.67 35.18 10.09
CA GLY A 379 14.59 35.62 9.22
C GLY A 379 15.07 36.83 8.42
N GLN A 380 14.63 36.92 7.16
CA GLN A 380 14.80 38.03 6.22
C GLN A 380 16.18 38.14 5.54
N GLU A 381 16.27 37.69 4.28
CA GLU A 381 16.26 38.54 3.06
C GLU A 381 16.07 37.70 1.80
#